data_AF-A0A7C1SWA5-F1
#
_entry.id   AF-A0A7C1SWA5-F1
#
_cell.length_a   1.000
_cell.length_b   1.000
_cell.length_c   1.000
_cell.angle_alpha   90.00
_cell.angle_beta   90.00
_cell.angle_gamma   90.00
#
_symmetry.space_group_name_H-M   'P 1'
#
loop_
_entity.id
_entity.type
_entity.pdbx_description
1 polymer ?
#
loop_
_entity_poly.entity_id
_entity_poly.type
_entity_poly.pdbx_seq_one_letter_code
_entity_poly.pdbx_strand_id
1 'polypeptide(L)'
;MKFFTQIVVLFILGSLHSWAAEDKETAIDWASAEDIKSHIILTLEPQKGEVASGPNLAHSDKILSEQFSEIYLVRSTHLDDGEKYILYITALYADDGWRDYTSATAGGDDVPLALLSKTAPSCNDKTTCKYEERLAVSLSFFDVIDAMSAGLNVILTGNQTSHIKIPGSYCTAIMQTIMIE
;
A
#
# COMPACT_ATOMS: atom_id res chain seq x y z
N MET A 1 -36.45 -26.80 56.87
CA MET A 1 -35.99 -25.69 56.00
C MET A 1 -34.63 -26.08 55.46
N LYS A 2 -34.62 -26.57 54.21
CA LYS A 2 -33.46 -27.08 53.48
C LYS A 2 -33.25 -26.19 52.26
N PHE A 3 -32.01 -26.18 51.77
CA PHE A 3 -31.46 -25.48 50.61
C PHE A 3 -30.77 -24.14 50.86
N PHE A 4 -29.74 -24.24 51.70
CA PHE A 4 -28.44 -23.64 51.41
C PHE A 4 -27.77 -24.44 50.29
N THR A 5 -27.58 -23.87 49.10
CA THR A 5 -26.48 -24.25 48.20
C THR A 5 -26.31 -23.24 47.07
N GLN A 6 -25.07 -22.76 46.93
CA GLN A 6 -24.40 -22.39 45.67
C GLN A 6 -24.89 -21.14 44.91
N ILE A 7 -24.42 -19.97 45.34
CA ILE A 7 -24.01 -18.90 44.42
C ILE A 7 -22.66 -18.35 44.91
N VAL A 8 -21.61 -19.14 44.71
CA VAL A 8 -20.22 -18.67 44.73
C VAL A 8 -19.62 -19.13 43.42
N VAL A 9 -18.83 -18.25 42.81
CA VAL A 9 -18.18 -18.38 41.48
C VAL A 9 -19.04 -17.90 40.32
N LEU A 10 -19.18 -16.58 40.15
CA LEU A 10 -19.39 -15.96 38.84
C LEU A 10 -19.06 -14.46 38.84
N PHE A 11 -17.87 -14.08 39.29
CA PHE A 11 -17.32 -12.73 39.06
C PHE A 11 -15.78 -12.75 38.97
N ILE A 12 -15.22 -13.65 38.14
CA ILE A 12 -13.79 -13.59 37.73
C ILE A 12 -13.67 -13.50 36.18
N LEU A 13 -14.65 -12.87 35.53
CA LEU A 13 -14.64 -12.68 34.07
C LEU A 13 -14.99 -11.26 33.63
N GLY A 14 -14.88 -10.28 34.54
CA GLY A 14 -15.25 -8.88 34.29
C GLY A 14 -14.09 -7.93 33.99
N SER A 15 -12.86 -8.42 33.93
CA SER A 15 -11.68 -7.55 33.73
C SER A 15 -10.71 -8.12 32.71
N LEU A 16 -11.26 -8.58 31.57
CA LEU A 16 -10.54 -8.37 30.32
C LEU A 16 -10.80 -6.92 29.94
N HIS A 17 -9.98 -6.01 30.46
CA HIS A 17 -9.79 -4.75 29.76
C HIS A 17 -9.26 -5.16 28.40
N SER A 18 -10.13 -5.10 27.40
CA SER A 18 -9.74 -4.96 26.01
C SER A 18 -8.91 -3.68 25.93
N TRP A 19 -7.63 -3.78 26.24
CA TRP A 19 -6.62 -3.01 25.55
C TRP A 19 -6.75 -3.50 24.10
N ALA A 20 -7.72 -2.93 23.38
CA ALA A 20 -7.45 -2.57 22.02
C ALA A 20 -6.17 -1.74 22.17
N ALA A 21 -5.04 -2.35 21.79
CA ALA A 21 -3.93 -1.56 21.36
C ALA A 21 -4.56 -0.66 20.30
N GLU A 22 -4.82 0.60 20.70
CA GLU A 22 -4.96 1.67 19.73
C GLU A 22 -3.71 1.50 18.89
N ASP A 23 -3.88 1.00 17.66
CA ASP A 23 -2.78 0.87 16.72
C ASP A 23 -2.17 2.26 16.72
N LYS A 24 -1.04 2.40 17.41
CA LYS A 24 -0.17 3.52 17.19
C LYS A 24 0.22 3.30 15.74
N GLU A 25 -0.48 3.97 14.82
CA GLU A 25 0.11 4.35 13.55
C GLU A 25 1.46 4.94 13.96
N THR A 26 2.50 4.14 13.84
CA THR A 26 3.86 4.60 14.03
C THR A 26 4.04 5.56 12.88
N ALA A 27 3.86 6.85 13.19
CA ALA A 27 3.94 7.92 12.21
C ALA A 27 5.33 7.82 11.57
N ILE A 28 5.36 7.32 10.34
CA ILE A 28 6.59 7.16 9.56
C ILE A 28 7.06 8.57 9.20
N ASP A 29 8.32 8.89 9.49
CA ASP A 29 8.97 10.05 8.93
C ASP A 29 9.26 9.80 7.45
N TRP A 30 8.34 10.20 6.60
CA TRP A 30 8.42 10.05 5.15
C TRP A 30 9.59 10.83 4.51
N ALA A 31 10.30 11.69 5.25
CA ALA A 31 11.55 12.31 4.79
C ALA A 31 12.81 11.49 5.15
N SER A 32 12.71 10.54 6.07
CA SER A 32 13.81 9.69 6.53
C SER A 32 13.81 8.33 5.82
N ALA A 33 14.77 8.11 4.95
CA ALA A 33 14.96 6.80 4.32
C ALA A 33 15.23 5.69 5.35
N GLU A 34 15.90 6.01 6.45
CA GLU A 34 16.19 5.07 7.54
C GLU A 34 14.92 4.64 8.26
N ASP A 35 14.03 5.59 8.57
CA ASP A 35 12.77 5.30 9.25
C ASP A 35 11.86 4.48 8.35
N ILE A 36 11.67 4.90 7.10
CA ILE A 36 10.90 4.14 6.09
C ILE A 36 11.46 2.72 5.94
N LYS A 37 12.78 2.57 5.88
CA LYS A 37 13.43 1.25 5.74
C LYS A 37 13.13 0.32 6.91
N SER A 38 12.98 0.85 8.13
CA SER A 38 12.61 0.05 9.31
C SER A 38 11.22 -0.57 9.22
N HIS A 39 10.37 -0.05 8.32
CA HIS A 39 9.03 -0.54 8.04
C HIS A 39 8.93 -1.39 6.75
N ILE A 40 10.04 -1.64 6.06
CA ILE A 40 10.06 -2.51 4.87
C ILE A 40 9.96 -3.97 5.29
N ILE A 41 9.04 -4.69 4.64
CA ILE A 41 8.88 -6.13 4.83
C ILE A 41 9.73 -6.88 3.80
N LEU A 42 10.61 -7.74 4.29
CA LEU A 42 11.43 -8.65 3.48
C LEU A 42 10.87 -10.07 3.51
N THR A 43 10.63 -10.65 2.34
CA THR A 43 10.20 -12.04 2.19
C THR A 43 11.01 -12.74 1.10
N LEU A 44 11.13 -14.07 1.22
CA LEU A 44 11.68 -14.92 0.16
C LEU A 44 10.52 -15.68 -0.48
N GLU A 45 10.22 -15.36 -1.74
CA GLU A 45 9.15 -15.99 -2.51
C GLU A 45 9.72 -16.98 -3.54
N PRO A 46 9.32 -18.26 -3.56
CA PRO A 46 9.91 -19.27 -4.44
C PRO A 46 9.93 -18.94 -5.93
N GLN A 47 9.01 -18.09 -6.40
CA GLN A 47 8.89 -17.71 -7.82
C GLN A 47 9.42 -16.30 -8.13
N LYS A 48 9.65 -15.47 -7.11
CA LYS A 48 10.06 -14.06 -7.29
C LYS A 48 11.42 -13.74 -6.64
N GLY A 49 11.99 -14.70 -5.92
CA GLY A 49 13.23 -14.53 -5.16
C GLY A 49 13.02 -13.63 -3.95
N GLU A 50 13.97 -12.73 -3.71
CA GLU A 50 13.87 -11.75 -2.62
C GLU A 50 12.86 -10.68 -2.96
N VAL A 51 11.93 -10.42 -2.05
CA VAL A 51 10.89 -9.40 -2.21
C VAL A 51 10.98 -8.41 -1.05
N ALA A 52 11.16 -7.14 -1.38
CA ALA A 52 11.11 -6.02 -0.45
C ALA A 52 9.85 -5.21 -0.73
N SER A 53 8.94 -5.14 0.25
CA SER A 53 7.70 -4.37 0.17
C SER A 53 7.78 -3.14 1.06
N GLY A 54 7.66 -1.95 0.47
CA GLY A 54 7.61 -0.69 1.21
C GLY A 54 6.39 -0.59 2.13
N PRO A 55 6.40 0.31 3.13
CA PRO A 55 5.19 0.62 3.89
C PRO A 55 4.14 1.28 3.00
N ASN A 56 2.87 1.25 3.42
CA ASN A 56 1.76 1.81 2.64
C ASN A 56 1.92 3.34 2.46
N LEU A 57 2.34 3.76 1.27
CA LEU A 57 2.59 5.14 0.90
C LEU A 57 1.30 5.98 0.88
N ALA A 58 0.12 5.38 0.81
CA ALA A 58 -1.15 6.11 0.84
C ALA A 58 -1.28 6.99 2.10
N HIS A 59 -0.63 6.60 3.21
CA HIS A 59 -0.63 7.36 4.47
C HIS A 59 0.43 8.48 4.53
N SER A 60 1.23 8.67 3.48
CA SER A 60 2.28 9.70 3.46
C SER A 60 1.76 11.12 3.32
N ASP A 61 0.60 11.29 2.69
CA ASP A 61 -0.10 12.57 2.65
C ASP A 61 -1.62 12.40 2.54
N LYS A 62 -2.35 13.48 2.85
CA LYS A 62 -3.81 13.49 2.89
C LYS A 62 -4.46 13.28 1.53
N ILE A 63 -3.83 13.77 0.46
CA ILE A 63 -4.38 13.66 -0.90
C ILE A 63 -4.31 12.20 -1.36
N LEU A 64 -3.20 11.51 -1.08
CA LEU A 64 -3.07 10.09 -1.40
C LEU A 64 -4.06 9.23 -0.63
N SER A 65 -4.18 9.44 0.69
CA SER A 65 -5.11 8.66 1.53
C SER A 65 -6.59 8.89 1.21
N GLU A 66 -6.95 10.04 0.63
CA GLU A 66 -8.31 10.30 0.13
C GLU A 66 -8.60 9.59 -1.20
N GLN A 67 -7.57 9.28 -2.00
CA GLN A 67 -7.72 8.68 -3.34
C GLN A 67 -7.42 7.18 -3.38
N PHE A 68 -6.54 6.71 -2.50
CA PHE A 68 -5.98 5.36 -2.51
C PHE A 68 -6.00 4.79 -1.11
N SER A 69 -6.45 3.55 -0.99
CA SER A 69 -6.37 2.82 0.29
C SER A 69 -4.98 2.24 0.50
N GLU A 70 -4.32 1.81 -0.57
CA GLU A 70 -3.00 1.20 -0.50
C GLU A 70 -2.12 1.59 -1.67
N ILE A 71 -0.86 1.91 -1.39
CA ILE A 71 0.18 2.11 -2.39
C ILE A 71 1.48 1.49 -1.86
N TYR A 72 2.02 0.49 -2.56
CA TYR A 72 3.25 -0.19 -2.18
C TYR A 72 4.23 -0.23 -3.35
N LEU A 73 5.46 0.29 -3.16
CA LEU A 73 6.55 -0.04 -4.07
C LEU A 73 7.17 -1.36 -3.63
N VAL A 74 7.18 -2.32 -4.54
CA VAL A 74 7.76 -3.64 -4.34
C VAL A 74 8.96 -3.79 -5.25
N ARG A 75 10.12 -4.09 -4.66
CA ARG A 75 11.31 -4.57 -5.38
C ARG A 75 11.36 -6.08 -5.25
N SER A 76 11.47 -6.80 -6.37
CA SER A 76 11.73 -8.24 -6.37
C SER A 76 12.98 -8.56 -7.16
N THR A 77 13.82 -9.46 -6.66
CA THR A 77 15.06 -9.88 -7.31
C THR A 77 15.08 -11.40 -7.47
N HIS A 78 15.09 -11.87 -8.72
CA HIS A 78 15.21 -13.29 -9.05
C HIS A 78 16.41 -13.51 -9.99
N LEU A 79 17.11 -14.64 -9.85
CA LEU A 79 18.33 -14.94 -10.61
C LEU A 79 18.11 -14.88 -12.13
N ASP A 80 16.96 -15.38 -12.60
CA ASP A 80 16.67 -15.51 -14.03
C ASP A 80 16.07 -14.24 -14.65
N ASP A 81 15.40 -13.42 -13.84
CA ASP A 81 14.53 -12.34 -14.31
C ASP A 81 15.05 -10.93 -13.93
N GLY A 82 16.14 -10.87 -13.16
CA GLY A 82 16.72 -9.63 -12.67
C GLY A 82 15.88 -8.94 -11.59
N GLU A 83 16.14 -7.64 -11.41
CA GLU A 83 15.39 -6.78 -10.49
C GLU A 83 14.14 -6.23 -11.19
N LYS A 84 13.00 -6.28 -10.49
CA LYS A 84 11.74 -5.68 -10.93
C LYS A 84 11.21 -4.74 -9.86
N TYR A 85 10.62 -3.64 -10.31
CA TYR A 85 10.00 -2.62 -9.46
C TYR A 85 8.55 -2.45 -9.88
N ILE A 86 7.64 -2.73 -8.95
CA ILE A 86 6.20 -2.63 -9.23
C ILE A 86 5.56 -1.78 -8.15
N LEU A 87 4.87 -0.73 -8.58
CA LEU A 87 3.99 0.04 -7.72
C LEU A 87 2.60 -0.60 -7.74
N TYR A 88 2.24 -1.27 -6.66
CA TYR A 88 0.89 -1.80 -6.44
C TYR A 88 0.01 -0.72 -5.85
N ILE A 89 -1.17 -0.54 -6.42
CA ILE A 89 -2.11 0.51 -6.05
C ILE A 89 -3.47 -0.14 -5.82
N THR A 90 -4.07 0.07 -4.65
CA THR A 90 -5.46 -0.25 -4.36
C THR A 90 -6.21 1.06 -4.12
N ALA A 91 -7.34 1.22 -4.79
CA ALA A 91 -8.24 2.34 -4.58
C ALA A 91 -9.65 1.85 -4.27
N LEU A 92 -10.23 2.36 -3.18
CA LEU A 92 -11.61 2.10 -2.80
C LEU A 92 -12.44 3.35 -3.06
N TYR A 93 -13.25 3.32 -4.11
CA TYR A 93 -14.04 4.46 -4.53
C TYR A 93 -15.44 4.41 -3.96
N ALA A 94 -15.96 5.60 -3.64
CA ALA A 94 -17.34 5.85 -3.25
C ALA A 94 -17.81 7.17 -3.89
N ASP A 95 -17.69 7.25 -5.22
CA ASP A 95 -17.95 8.45 -6.01
C ASP A 95 -19.02 8.20 -7.08
N ASP A 96 -19.33 9.24 -7.85
CA ASP A 96 -20.36 9.26 -8.91
C ASP A 96 -19.86 8.74 -10.26
N GLY A 97 -18.57 8.37 -10.34
CA GLY A 97 -17.89 8.03 -11.59
C GLY A 97 -17.16 6.70 -11.51
N TRP A 98 -17.44 5.82 -12.47
CA TRP A 98 -16.62 4.64 -12.70
C TRP A 98 -15.27 5.06 -13.30
N ARG A 99 -14.23 5.19 -12.49
CA ARG A 99 -12.86 5.48 -12.93
C ARG A 99 -12.34 4.34 -13.77
N ASP A 100 -11.54 4.64 -14.77
CA ASP A 100 -10.92 3.65 -15.65
C ASP A 100 -9.58 4.17 -16.15
N TYR A 101 -8.49 3.80 -15.48
CA TYR A 101 -7.15 4.16 -15.91
C TYR A 101 -6.69 3.23 -17.02
N THR A 102 -6.16 3.83 -18.09
CA THR A 102 -5.75 3.13 -19.31
C THR A 102 -4.26 3.25 -19.59
N SER A 103 -3.58 4.21 -18.95
CA SER A 103 -2.15 4.45 -19.10
C SER A 103 -1.54 5.00 -17.81
N ALA A 104 -0.23 4.86 -17.68
CA ALA A 104 0.55 5.45 -16.61
C ALA A 104 1.84 6.06 -17.17
N THR A 105 2.29 7.17 -16.57
CA THR A 105 3.63 7.73 -16.82
C THR A 105 4.41 7.83 -15.52
N ALA A 106 5.73 7.69 -15.59
CA ALA A 106 6.66 7.91 -14.49
C ALA A 106 7.88 8.67 -15.03
N GLY A 107 8.32 9.71 -14.33
CA GLY A 107 9.48 10.51 -14.79
C GLY A 107 9.26 11.29 -16.11
N GLY A 108 8.05 11.24 -16.69
CA GLY A 108 7.73 11.81 -17.99
C GLY A 108 7.61 10.78 -19.12
N ASP A 109 7.98 9.52 -18.86
CA ASP A 109 7.92 8.43 -19.83
C ASP A 109 6.71 7.51 -19.56
N ASP A 110 6.18 6.91 -20.63
CA ASP A 110 5.11 5.91 -20.54
C ASP A 110 5.62 4.63 -19.87
N VAL A 111 4.89 4.15 -18.87
CA VAL A 111 5.23 2.93 -18.13
C VAL A 111 4.10 1.91 -18.20
N PRO A 112 4.39 0.59 -18.22
CA PRO A 112 3.35 -0.42 -18.28
C PRO A 112 2.40 -0.35 -17.09
N LEU A 113 1.11 -0.20 -17.37
CA LEU A 113 0.01 -0.28 -16.42
C LEU A 113 -0.76 -1.59 -16.64
N ALA A 114 -1.02 -2.32 -15.57
CA ALA A 114 -1.86 -3.51 -15.58
C ALA A 114 -3.01 -3.37 -14.58
N LEU A 115 -4.23 -3.67 -15.04
CA LEU A 115 -5.38 -3.88 -14.17
C LEU A 115 -5.32 -5.30 -13.58
N LEU A 116 -5.14 -5.41 -12.27
CA LEU A 116 -5.07 -6.70 -11.58
C LEU A 116 -6.47 -7.22 -11.27
N SER A 117 -7.34 -6.36 -10.75
CA SER A 117 -8.73 -6.68 -10.47
C SER A 117 -9.58 -5.43 -10.35
N LYS A 118 -10.87 -5.57 -10.65
CA LYS A 118 -11.87 -4.51 -10.47
C LYS A 118 -13.19 -5.14 -10.05
N THR A 119 -13.71 -4.76 -8.90
CA THR A 119 -15.03 -5.25 -8.46
C THR A 119 -16.12 -4.56 -9.28
N ALA A 120 -17.18 -5.28 -9.67
CA ALA A 120 -18.33 -4.67 -10.32
C ALA A 120 -18.91 -3.51 -9.46
N PRO A 121 -19.37 -2.42 -10.07
CA PRO A 121 -19.89 -1.28 -9.30
C PRO A 121 -21.15 -1.66 -8.56
N SER A 122 -21.17 -1.40 -7.26
CA SER A 122 -22.37 -1.48 -6.42
C SER A 122 -22.90 -0.07 -6.17
N CYS A 123 -23.93 0.31 -6.92
CA CYS A 123 -24.51 1.64 -6.86
C CYS A 123 -25.75 1.62 -5.96
N ASN A 124 -25.75 2.44 -4.92
CA ASN A 124 -26.98 2.70 -4.16
C ASN A 124 -27.89 3.60 -5.01
N ASP A 125 -29.21 3.53 -4.79
CA ASP A 125 -30.25 4.03 -5.70
C ASP A 125 -30.09 5.46 -6.25
N LYS A 126 -29.23 6.32 -5.69
CA LYS A 126 -28.88 7.62 -6.29
C LYS A 126 -27.42 7.99 -6.00
N THR A 127 -26.67 8.22 -7.09
CA THR A 127 -25.43 9.02 -7.21
C THR A 127 -24.07 8.45 -6.80
N THR A 128 -23.93 7.41 -5.98
CA THR A 128 -22.57 6.89 -5.66
C THR A 128 -22.45 5.39 -5.88
N CYS A 129 -21.39 5.00 -6.59
CA CYS A 129 -21.02 3.62 -6.84
C CYS A 129 -19.79 3.27 -6.01
N LYS A 130 -19.85 2.12 -5.34
CA LYS A 130 -18.72 1.57 -4.60
C LYS A 130 -18.05 0.50 -5.43
N TYR A 131 -16.73 0.61 -5.57
CA TYR A 131 -15.90 -0.39 -6.20
C TYR A 131 -14.45 -0.28 -5.73
N GLU A 132 -13.75 -1.39 -5.78
CA GLU A 132 -12.33 -1.48 -5.58
C GLU A 132 -11.64 -1.74 -6.92
N GLU A 133 -10.54 -1.03 -7.12
CA GLU A 133 -9.64 -1.22 -8.27
C GLU A 133 -8.23 -1.49 -7.76
N ARG A 134 -7.59 -2.53 -8.32
CA ARG A 134 -6.21 -2.90 -8.02
C ARG A 134 -5.39 -2.83 -9.29
N LEU A 135 -4.32 -2.05 -9.26
CA LEU A 135 -3.44 -1.77 -10.39
C LEU A 135 -1.99 -2.15 -10.06
N ALA A 136 -1.21 -2.40 -11.10
CA ALA A 136 0.24 -2.51 -11.03
C ALA A 136 0.86 -1.60 -12.08
N VAL A 137 1.78 -0.72 -11.66
CA VAL A 137 2.62 0.07 -12.56
C VAL A 137 4.04 -0.50 -12.50
N SER A 138 4.55 -0.95 -13.65
CA SER A 138 5.91 -1.48 -13.74
C SER A 138 6.90 -0.33 -13.96
N LEU A 139 7.81 -0.14 -13.02
CA LEU A 139 8.86 0.87 -13.09
C LEU A 139 10.16 0.22 -13.53
N SER A 140 10.95 0.96 -14.31
CA SER A 140 12.32 0.58 -14.62
C SER A 140 13.25 0.85 -13.44
N PHE A 141 14.43 0.24 -13.48
CA PHE A 141 15.51 0.56 -12.54
C PHE A 141 15.87 2.06 -12.56
N PHE A 142 15.90 2.69 -13.74
CA PHE A 142 16.24 4.11 -13.88
C PHE A 142 15.17 5.01 -13.26
N ASP A 143 13.89 4.68 -13.42
CA ASP A 143 12.79 5.43 -12.77
C ASP A 143 12.99 5.51 -11.26
N VAL A 144 13.45 4.41 -10.64
CA VAL A 144 13.64 4.33 -9.19
C VAL A 144 14.93 5.02 -8.74
N ILE A 145 16.04 4.85 -9.48
CA ILE A 145 17.32 5.49 -9.15
C ILE A 145 17.23 7.01 -9.28
N ASP A 146 16.67 7.52 -10.38
CA ASP A 146 16.58 8.96 -10.61
C ASP A 146 15.66 9.62 -9.56
N ALA A 147 14.60 8.90 -9.17
CA ALA A 147 13.69 9.31 -8.13
C ALA A 147 14.31 9.39 -6.72
N MET A 148 15.42 8.71 -6.43
CA MET A 148 16.03 8.75 -5.09
C MET A 148 16.35 10.18 -4.63
N SER A 149 16.68 11.07 -5.57
CA SER A 149 17.08 12.44 -5.28
C SER A 149 15.91 13.43 -5.14
N ALA A 150 14.90 13.32 -6.02
CA ALA A 150 13.84 14.32 -6.17
C ALA A 150 12.42 13.76 -5.96
N GLY A 151 12.29 12.45 -5.75
CA GLY A 151 11.03 11.72 -5.80
C GLY A 151 10.57 11.39 -7.22
N LEU A 152 9.51 10.59 -7.31
CA LEU A 152 8.87 10.18 -8.55
C LEU A 152 7.43 10.65 -8.57
N ASN A 153 6.97 11.23 -9.68
CA ASN A 153 5.54 11.45 -9.89
C ASN A 153 5.02 10.41 -10.87
N VAL A 154 4.19 9.49 -10.39
CA VAL A 154 3.47 8.54 -11.23
C VAL A 154 2.11 9.11 -11.55
N ILE A 155 1.77 9.23 -12.83
CA ILE A 155 0.53 9.82 -13.29
C ILE A 155 -0.32 8.73 -13.93
N LEU A 156 -1.44 8.40 -13.31
CA LEU A 156 -2.44 7.50 -13.88
C LEU A 156 -3.40 8.31 -14.75
N THR A 157 -3.63 7.87 -15.99
CA THR A 157 -4.50 8.58 -16.94
C THR A 157 -5.56 7.66 -17.51
N GLY A 158 -6.78 8.18 -17.56
CA GLY A 158 -7.97 7.48 -18.02
C GLY A 158 -9.10 8.46 -18.28
N ASN A 159 -10.31 8.12 -17.84
CA ASN A 159 -11.39 9.11 -17.74
C ASN A 159 -11.16 10.15 -16.61
N GLN A 160 -10.20 9.90 -15.72
CA GLN A 160 -9.67 10.84 -14.74
C GLN A 160 -8.15 10.75 -14.69
N THR A 161 -7.52 11.75 -14.10
CA THR A 161 -6.07 11.79 -13.87
C THR A 161 -5.78 11.85 -12.38
N SER A 162 -4.93 10.95 -11.92
CA SER A 162 -4.43 10.94 -10.54
C SER A 162 -2.91 10.99 -10.52
N HIS A 163 -2.38 11.69 -9.51
CA HIS A 163 -0.94 11.85 -9.30
C HIS A 163 -0.53 11.16 -8.01
N ILE A 164 0.46 10.28 -8.11
CA ILE A 164 1.08 9.61 -6.98
C ILE A 164 2.50 10.13 -6.86
N LYS A 165 2.75 10.94 -5.82
CA LYS A 165 4.08 11.46 -5.53
C LYS A 165 4.78 10.52 -4.56
N ILE A 166 5.81 9.86 -5.04
CA ILE A 166 6.67 8.98 -4.25
C ILE A 166 7.87 9.81 -3.75
N PRO A 167 8.07 9.93 -2.44
CA PRO A 167 9.24 10.62 -1.89
C PRO A 167 10.56 9.94 -2.30
N GLY A 168 11.61 10.72 -2.57
CA GLY A 168 12.92 10.15 -2.92
C GLY A 168 13.55 9.33 -1.80
N SER A 169 13.26 9.69 -0.54
CA SER A 169 13.56 8.91 0.67
C SER A 169 12.94 7.51 0.62
N TYR A 170 11.73 7.37 0.09
CA TYR A 170 11.03 6.09 -0.03
C TYR A 170 11.68 5.19 -1.09
N CYS A 171 12.02 5.75 -2.27
CA CYS A 171 12.81 5.05 -3.28
C CYS A 171 14.20 4.65 -2.73
N THR A 172 14.85 5.54 -1.98
CA THR A 172 16.14 5.27 -1.33
C THR A 172 16.06 4.13 -0.34
N ALA A 173 15.02 4.10 0.51
CA ALA A 173 14.80 3.02 1.47
C ALA A 173 14.65 1.66 0.79
N ILE A 174 13.86 1.59 -0.30
CA ILE A 174 13.68 0.38 -1.10
C ILE A 174 15.01 -0.07 -1.71
N MET A 175 15.76 0.84 -2.32
CA MET A 175 17.05 0.52 -2.96
C MET A 175 18.13 0.09 -1.98
N GLN A 176 18.09 0.61 -0.74
CA GLN A 176 19.05 0.24 0.31
C GLN A 176 18.68 -1.06 1.02
N THR A 177 17.59 -1.73 0.62
CA THR A 177 17.16 -2.98 1.21
C THR A 177 17.81 -4.16 0.50
N ILE A 178 18.61 -4.92 1.24
CA ILE A 178 19.19 -6.20 0.83
C ILE A 178 18.85 -7.22 1.92
N MET A 179 18.50 -8.47 1.58
CA MET A 179 18.60 -9.52 2.59
C MET A 179 20.10 -9.71 2.87
N ILE A 180 20.51 -9.42 4.10
CA ILE A 180 21.83 -9.80 4.56
C ILE A 180 21.75 -11.28 4.90
N GLU A 181 22.55 -12.11 4.22
CA GLU A 181 22.75 -13.53 4.55
C GLU A 181 23.29 -13.73 5.97
#